data_AF-A0A4W5L6X6-F1
#
_entry.id   AF-A0A4W5L6X6-F1
#
_cell.length_a   1.000
_cell.length_b   1.000
_cell.length_c   1.000
_cell.angle_alpha   90.00
_cell.angle_beta   90.00
_cell.angle_gamma   90.00
#
_symmetry.space_group_name_H-M   'P 1'
#
loop_
_entity.id
_entity.type
_entity.pdbx_description
1 polymer ?
#
loop_
_entity_poly.entity_id
_entity_poly.type
_entity_poly.pdbx_seq_one_letter_code
_entity_poly.pdbx_strand_id
1 'polypeptide(L)'
;MCYCSEVSSMRSIVTAILTINTVAMKDLQSKFTCVAMNDQKWTHVVVTLKLRGFMFMGLCVALLLFFLLAAVAVKVFDIDLVLLFREVFKYYGRSEGKNI
;
A
#
# COMPACT_ATOMS: atom_id res chain seq x y z
N MET A 1 -20.50 16.17 2.15
CA MET A 1 -20.88 16.40 3.56
C MET A 1 -22.23 15.76 3.79
N CYS A 2 -22.41 15.01 4.88
CA CYS A 2 -23.68 14.35 5.20
C CYS A 2 -24.14 14.79 6.58
N TYR A 3 -25.44 15.08 6.70
CA TYR A 3 -26.06 15.60 7.89
C TYR A 3 -27.16 14.66 8.36
N CYS A 4 -27.06 14.20 9.61
CA CYS A 4 -28.15 13.55 10.35
C CYS A 4 -28.73 14.57 11.33
N SER A 5 -30.03 14.87 11.19
CA SER A 5 -30.78 15.69 12.15
C SER A 5 -31.70 14.78 12.96
N GLU A 6 -31.65 14.90 14.29
CA GLU A 6 -32.52 14.15 15.21
C GLU A 6 -33.99 14.57 15.08
N VAL A 7 -34.90 13.60 14.98
CA VAL A 7 -36.36 13.81 15.09
C VAL A 7 -36.79 13.25 16.45
N SER A 8 -37.36 14.10 17.30
CA SER A 8 -37.69 13.82 18.71
C SER A 8 -38.54 12.56 18.87
N SER A 9 -37.92 11.46 19.32
CA SER A 9 -38.58 10.27 19.85
C SER A 9 -37.58 9.49 20.73
N MET A 10 -38.06 8.89 21.83
CA MET A 10 -37.24 8.20 22.83
C MET A 10 -36.41 7.07 22.17
N ARG A 11 -35.13 7.34 21.87
CA ARG A 11 -34.19 6.55 21.02
C ARG A 11 -34.49 6.59 19.52
N SER A 12 -34.31 7.77 18.91
CA SER A 12 -34.24 7.92 17.46
C SER A 12 -32.86 7.56 16.92
N ILE A 13 -32.75 6.46 16.16
CA ILE A 13 -31.58 6.18 15.33
C ILE A 13 -31.76 6.91 14.00
N VAL A 14 -30.93 7.92 13.73
CA VAL A 14 -30.96 8.66 12.46
C VAL A 14 -29.79 8.23 11.58
N THR A 15 -30.09 7.84 10.34
CA THR A 15 -29.09 7.38 9.37
C THR A 15 -29.08 8.31 8.16
N ALA A 16 -27.91 8.83 7.80
CA ALA A 16 -27.66 9.52 6.55
C ALA A 16 -26.62 8.74 5.76
N ILE A 17 -26.96 8.40 4.51
CA ILE A 17 -26.12 7.57 3.64
C ILE A 17 -25.53 8.46 2.55
N LEU A 18 -24.20 8.42 2.41
CA LEU A 18 -23.50 9.01 1.27
C LEU A 18 -23.23 7.93 0.24
N THR A 19 -23.97 7.94 -0.86
CA THR A 19 -23.70 7.04 -1.99
C THR A 19 -22.76 7.71 -2.99
N ILE A 20 -21.63 7.05 -3.28
CA ILE A 20 -20.67 7.49 -4.30
C ILE A 20 -20.67 6.44 -5.41
N ASN A 21 -21.30 6.75 -6.55
CA ASN A 21 -21.48 5.80 -7.64
C ASN A 21 -20.16 5.45 -8.36
N THR A 22 -19.24 6.40 -8.46
CA THR A 22 -17.95 6.20 -9.11
C THR A 22 -16.90 6.97 -8.34
N VAL A 23 -15.92 6.25 -7.76
CA VAL A 23 -14.86 6.85 -6.95
C VAL A 23 -13.81 7.45 -7.89
N ALA A 24 -13.64 8.77 -7.83
CA ALA A 24 -12.59 9.48 -8.55
C ALA A 24 -11.35 9.70 -7.67
N MET A 25 -10.20 10.03 -8.29
CA MET A 25 -8.95 10.28 -7.54
C MET A 25 -9.09 11.40 -6.50
N LYS A 26 -9.91 12.41 -6.81
CA LYS A 26 -10.26 13.50 -5.88
C LYS A 26 -10.96 13.02 -4.61
N ASP A 27 -11.74 11.94 -4.69
CA ASP A 27 -12.51 11.40 -3.56
C ASP A 27 -11.60 10.67 -2.58
N LEU A 28 -10.48 10.11 -3.05
CA LEU A 28 -9.45 9.47 -2.21
C LEU A 28 -8.66 10.48 -1.37
N GLN A 29 -8.55 11.71 -1.85
CA GLN A 29 -7.91 12.82 -1.12
C GLN A 29 -8.91 13.62 -0.28
N SER A 30 -10.21 13.40 -0.49
CA SER A 30 -11.28 14.13 0.18
C SER A 30 -11.58 13.56 1.57
N LYS A 31 -11.96 14.45 2.49
CA LYS A 31 -12.41 14.10 3.84
C LYS A 31 -13.94 14.08 3.85
N PHE A 32 -14.52 12.93 4.20
CA PHE A 32 -15.96 12.78 4.31
C PHE A 32 -16.39 12.93 5.76
N THR A 33 -17.06 14.04 6.09
CA THR A 33 -17.55 14.26 7.44
C THR A 33 -19.02 13.87 7.56
N CYS A 34 -19.32 13.02 8.54
CA CYS A 34 -20.66 12.74 9.04
C CYS A 34 -20.91 13.60 10.27
N VAL A 35 -21.99 14.37 10.25
CA VAL A 35 -22.39 15.24 11.35
C VAL A 35 -23.70 14.76 11.91
N ALA A 36 -23.71 14.42 13.19
CA ALA A 36 -24.92 14.12 13.96
C ALA A 36 -25.20 15.29 14.91
N MET A 37 -26.42 15.81 14.84
CA MET A 37 -26.89 16.89 15.69
C MET A 37 -27.93 16.37 16.68
N ASN A 38 -27.62 16.51 17.96
CA ASN A 38 -28.56 16.34 19.07
C ASN A 38 -28.81 17.73 19.69
N ASP A 39 -29.94 17.90 20.38
CA ASP A 39 -30.34 19.13 21.08
C ASP A 39 -29.24 19.72 21.99
N GLN A 40 -28.32 18.90 22.50
CA GLN A 40 -27.25 19.35 23.40
C GLN A 40 -25.86 19.48 22.74
N LYS A 41 -25.56 18.74 21.66
CA LYS A 41 -24.19 18.69 21.11
C LYS A 41 -24.14 18.21 19.67
N TRP A 42 -23.15 18.70 18.93
CA TRP A 42 -22.80 18.23 17.60
C TRP A 42 -21.66 17.20 17.68
N THR A 43 -21.84 16.06 17.02
CA THR A 43 -20.81 15.02 16.89
C THR A 43 -20.36 14.96 15.43
N HIS A 44 -19.05 15.03 15.22
CA HIS A 44 -18.44 15.00 13.89
C HIS A 44 -17.52 13.78 13.78
N VAL A 45 -17.72 12.97 12.74
CA VAL A 45 -16.84 11.83 12.41
C VAL A 45 -16.31 12.03 11.01
N VAL A 46 -14.98 11.94 10.86
CA VAL A 46 -14.31 12.09 9.56
C VAL A 46 -13.88 10.71 9.05
N VAL A 47 -14.32 10.38 7.86
CA VAL A 47 -13.98 9.16 7.12
C VAL A 47 -13.13 9.54 5.91
N THR A 48 -12.09 8.76 5.65
CA THR A 48 -11.22 8.93 4.49
C THR A 48 -11.20 7.65 3.68
N LEU A 49 -11.29 7.78 2.36
CA LEU A 49 -11.20 6.66 1.44
C LEU A 49 -9.73 6.39 1.11
N LYS A 50 -9.26 5.15 1.29
CA LYS A 50 -7.91 4.73 0.89
C LYS A 50 -7.96 3.77 -0.28
N LEU A 51 -7.20 4.07 -1.33
CA LEU A 51 -7.07 3.21 -2.48
C LEU A 51 -6.05 2.10 -2.20
N ARG A 52 -6.50 0.85 -2.16
CA ARG A 52 -5.63 -0.31 -1.94
C ARG A 52 -4.77 -0.66 -3.17
N GLY A 53 -5.21 -0.26 -4.37
CA GLY A 53 -4.59 -0.63 -5.66
C GLY A 53 -3.25 0.05 -5.97
N PHE A 54 -3.00 1.27 -5.47
CA PHE A 54 -1.76 2.00 -5.79
C PHE A 54 -0.49 1.31 -5.23
N MET A 55 -0.64 0.59 -4.11
CA MET A 55 0.45 -0.18 -3.51
C MET A 55 0.93 -1.30 -4.44
N PHE A 56 0.01 -1.96 -5.16
CA PHE A 56 0.34 -3.02 -6.10
C PHE A 56 1.04 -2.48 -7.35
N MET A 57 0.56 -1.35 -7.89
CA MET A 57 1.18 -0.71 -9.04
C MET A 57 2.61 -0.24 -8.71
N GLY A 58 2.80 0.38 -7.55
CA GLY A 58 4.14 0.79 -7.08
C GLY A 58 5.08 -0.40 -6.88
N LEU A 59 4.59 -1.50 -6.30
CA LEU A 59 5.36 -2.73 -6.12
C LEU A 59 5.79 -3.34 -7.48
N CYS A 60 4.88 -3.41 -8.45
CA CYS A 60 5.20 -3.93 -9.78
C CYS A 60 6.29 -3.09 -10.48
N VAL A 61 6.18 -1.76 -10.43
CA VAL A 61 7.18 -0.87 -11.03
C VAL A 61 8.54 -1.01 -10.34
N ALA A 62 8.56 -1.10 -9.00
CA ALA A 62 9.79 -1.30 -8.24
C ALA A 62 10.47 -2.64 -8.58
N LEU A 63 9.69 -3.72 -8.69
CA LEU A 63 10.20 -5.04 -9.08
C LEU A 63 10.79 -5.02 -10.50
N LEU A 64 10.10 -4.40 -11.45
CA LEU A 64 10.59 -4.28 -12.83
C LEU A 64 11.91 -3.51 -12.89
N LEU A 65 12.01 -2.38 -12.18
CA LEU A 65 13.25 -1.61 -12.08
C LEU A 65 14.39 -2.44 -11.46
N PHE A 66 14.09 -3.19 -10.40
CA PHE A 66 15.07 -4.06 -9.75
C PHE A 66 15.60 -5.13 -10.71
N PHE A 67 14.72 -5.81 -11.45
CA PHE A 67 15.14 -6.81 -12.44
C PHE A 67 15.97 -6.20 -13.58
N LEU A 68 15.60 -5.01 -14.07
CA LEU A 68 16.37 -4.31 -15.10
C LEU A 68 17.77 -3.95 -14.60
N LEU A 69 17.87 -3.38 -13.39
CA LEU A 69 19.16 -3.05 -12.78
C LEU A 69 20.02 -4.29 -12.54
N ALA A 70 19.42 -5.38 -12.07
CA ALA A 70 20.10 -6.65 -11.89
C ALA A 70 20.62 -7.21 -13.22
N ALA A 71 19.80 -7.18 -14.29
CA ALA A 71 20.21 -7.64 -15.62
C ALA A 71 21.37 -6.81 -16.18
N VAL A 72 21.33 -5.47 -16.01
CA VAL A 72 22.42 -4.58 -16.40
C VAL A 72 23.69 -4.85 -15.59
N ALA A 73 23.57 -5.03 -14.27
CA ALA A 73 24.70 -5.37 -13.42
C ALA A 73 25.35 -6.70 -13.82
N VAL A 74 24.55 -7.74 -14.06
CA VAL A 74 25.06 -9.04 -14.56
C VAL A 74 25.76 -8.86 -15.91
N LYS A 75 25.23 -8.03 -16.81
CA LYS A 75 25.88 -7.78 -18.11
C LYS A 75 27.18 -6.98 -18.01
N VAL A 76 27.23 -5.97 -17.15
CA VAL A 76 28.43 -5.12 -16.96
C VAL A 76 29.52 -5.88 -16.22
N PHE A 77 29.12 -6.63 -15.19
CA PHE A 77 30.02 -7.39 -14.34
C PHE A 77 30.09 -8.87 -14.74
N ASP A 78 29.76 -9.24 -15.97
CA ASP A 78 29.67 -10.66 -16.38
C ASP A 78 30.98 -11.42 -16.07
N ILE A 79 32.11 -10.80 -16.38
CA ILE A 79 33.45 -11.34 -16.11
C ILE A 79 33.75 -11.40 -14.60
N ASP A 80 33.45 -10.33 -13.88
CA ASP A 80 33.75 -10.20 -12.45
C ASP A 80 32.85 -11.10 -11.60
N LEU A 81 31.60 -11.29 -12.02
CA LEU A 81 30.61 -12.20 -11.47
C LEU A 81 31.02 -13.65 -11.71
N VAL A 82 31.47 -14.00 -12.92
CA VAL A 82 32.02 -15.34 -13.22
C VAL A 82 33.26 -15.63 -12.36
N LEU A 83 34.15 -14.65 -12.18
CA LEU A 83 35.34 -14.79 -11.33
C LEU A 83 34.97 -14.95 -9.86
N LEU A 84 34.04 -14.13 -9.33
CA LEU A 84 33.53 -14.24 -7.97
C LEU A 84 32.83 -15.58 -7.73
N PHE A 85 31.94 -16.02 -8.62
CA PHE A 85 31.30 -17.33 -8.50
C PHE A 85 32.34 -18.46 -8.54
N ARG A 86 33.35 -18.37 -9.41
CA ARG A 86 34.43 -19.35 -9.47
C ARG A 86 35.25 -19.39 -8.18
N GLU A 87 35.50 -18.24 -7.55
CA GLU A 87 36.25 -18.15 -6.30
C GLU A 87 35.43 -18.66 -5.11
N VAL A 88 34.14 -18.30 -5.03
CA VAL A 88 33.19 -18.82 -4.03
C VAL A 88 33.03 -20.34 -4.16
N PHE A 89 32.82 -20.87 -5.36
CA PHE A 89 32.74 -22.32 -5.58
C PHE A 89 34.05 -23.04 -5.25
N LYS A 90 35.21 -22.45 -5.58
CA LYS A 90 36.51 -23.00 -5.18
C LYS A 90 36.68 -23.04 -3.66
N TYR A 91 36.24 -21.99 -2.96
CA TYR A 91 36.31 -21.91 -1.51
C TYR A 91 35.38 -22.92 -0.85
N TYR A 92 34.14 -23.02 -1.33
CA TYR A 92 33.14 -23.97 -0.83
C TYR A 92 33.57 -25.43 -1.06
N GLY A 93 34.07 -25.77 -2.26
CA GLY A 93 34.61 -27.11 -2.55
C GLY A 93 35.88 -27.45 -1.77
N ARG A 94 36.69 -26.45 -1.38
CA ARG A 94 37.87 -26.66 -0.52
C ARG A 94 37.51 -26.83 0.95
N SER A 95 36.31 -26.44 1.36
CA SER A 95 35.80 -26.72 2.71
C SER A 95 35.36 -28.17 2.89
N GLU A 96 34.90 -28.84 1.82
CA GLU A 96 34.53 -30.27 1.88
C GLU A 96 35.73 -31.22 1.78
N GLY A 97 36.85 -30.77 1.18
CA GLY A 97 38.10 -31.54 1.11
C GLY A 97 38.97 -31.54 2.38
N LYS A 98 38.46 -31.05 3.53
CA LYS A 98 39.15 -31.03 4.83
C LYS A 98 38.58 -32.02 5.86
N ASN A 99 37.69 -32.91 5.42
CA ASN A 99 37.10 -33.97 6.25
C ASN A 99 37.24 -35.35 5.56
N ILE A 100 38.44 -35.70 5.12
CA ILE A 100 38.88 -37.09 4.88
C ILE A 100 40.33 -37.20 5.36
#